data_AF-A0A7J8BC62-F1
#
_entry.id   AF-A0A7J8BC62-F1
#
_cell.length_a   1.000
_cell.length_b   1.000
_cell.length_c   1.000
_cell.angle_alpha   90.00
_cell.angle_beta   90.00
_cell.angle_gamma   90.00
#
_symmetry.space_group_name_H-M   'P 1'
#
loop_
_entity.id
_entity.type
_entity.pdbx_description
1 polymer ?
#
loop_
_entity_poly.entity_id
_entity_poly.type
_entity_poly.pdbx_seq_one_letter_code
_entity_poly.pdbx_strand_id
1 'polypeptide(L)'
;MASAVEELQKDLEEVKALLEKTTRKRVRDALTSEKSKIETEIKNKMQQKSQRKAELDNEKPAAVVAPITTGYTVKISNYGMTRPLHPALSVPLTNSSVVTNQQT
;
A
#
# COMPACT_ATOMS: atom_id res chain seq x y z
N MET A 1 3.75 3.63 26.52
CA MET A 1 3.18 3.77 25.16
C MET A 1 2.09 2.72 25.05
N ALA A 2 0.84 3.12 24.85
CA ALA A 2 -0.26 2.17 24.67
C ALA A 2 -0.02 1.35 23.40
N SER A 3 -0.32 0.06 23.46
CA SER A 3 -0.18 -0.79 22.27
C SER A 3 -1.26 -0.44 21.25
N ALA A 4 -1.00 -0.58 19.96
CA ALA A 4 -2.00 -0.29 18.91
C ALA A 4 -3.33 -1.06 19.07
N VAL A 5 -3.32 -2.21 19.76
CA VAL A 5 -4.53 -2.97 20.11
C VAL A 5 -5.29 -2.35 21.28
N GLU A 6 -4.58 -1.75 22.24
CA GLU A 6 -5.16 -1.11 23.42
C GLU A 6 -5.88 0.19 23.03
N GLU A 7 -5.33 0.97 22.11
CA GLU A 7 -6.00 2.16 21.57
C GLU A 7 -7.29 1.77 20.82
N LEU A 8 -7.23 0.75 19.95
CA LEU A 8 -8.44 0.25 19.28
C LEU A 8 -9.52 -0.27 20.25
N GLN A 9 -9.13 -0.81 21.40
CA GLN A 9 -10.09 -1.22 22.43
C GLN A 9 -10.78 0.00 23.06
N LYS A 10 -10.05 1.08 23.32
CA LYS A 10 -10.63 2.35 23.80
C LYS A 10 -11.58 2.94 22.77
N ASP A 11 -11.18 2.96 21.50
CA ASP A 11 -12.04 3.44 20.41
C ASP A 11 -13.35 2.65 20.35
N LEU A 12 -13.29 1.32 20.52
CA LEU A 12 -14.46 0.45 20.54
C LEU A 12 -15.39 0.75 21.74
N GLU A 13 -14.83 1.00 22.91
CA GLU A 13 -15.56 1.42 24.12
C GLU A 13 -16.27 2.76 23.89
N GLU A 14 -15.56 3.73 23.32
CA GLU A 14 -16.10 5.06 23.04
C GLU A 14 -17.23 5.01 22.00
N VAL A 15 -17.06 4.24 20.92
CA VAL A 15 -18.11 4.05 19.90
C VAL A 15 -19.37 3.42 20.51
N LYS A 16 -19.24 2.48 21.45
CA LYS A 16 -20.40 1.92 22.18
C LYS A 16 -21.10 2.99 23.03
N ALA A 17 -20.34 3.78 23.79
CA ALA A 17 -20.90 4.87 24.60
C ALA A 17 -21.59 5.95 23.74
N LEU A 18 -21.07 6.22 22.54
CA LEU A 18 -21.68 7.16 21.58
C LEU A 18 -22.95 6.58 20.95
N LEU A 19 -23.01 5.27 20.69
CA LEU A 19 -24.20 4.60 20.16
C LEU A 19 -25.40 4.68 21.12
N GLU A 20 -25.16 4.61 22.42
CA GLU A 20 -26.20 4.77 23.44
C GLU A 20 -26.83 6.17 23.42
N LYS A 21 -26.00 7.21 23.24
CA LYS A 21 -26.40 8.61 23.25
C LYS A 21 -27.00 9.08 21.91
N THR A 22 -26.63 8.41 20.82
CA THR A 22 -27.01 8.81 19.48
C THR A 22 -28.43 8.37 19.14
N THR A 23 -29.29 9.34 18.79
CA THR A 23 -30.68 9.12 18.39
C THR A 23 -30.90 9.19 16.88
N ARG A 24 -30.04 9.91 16.13
CA ARG A 24 -30.18 10.06 14.68
C ARG A 24 -29.75 8.81 13.93
N LYS A 25 -30.66 8.23 13.14
CA LYS A 25 -30.45 6.99 12.36
C LYS A 25 -29.14 6.98 11.56
N ARG A 26 -28.91 8.00 10.74
CA ARG A 26 -27.69 8.10 9.91
C ARG A 26 -26.38 8.05 10.72
N VAL A 27 -26.40 8.60 11.93
CA VAL A 27 -25.22 8.61 12.81
C VAL A 27 -25.05 7.23 13.46
N ARG A 28 -26.14 6.58 13.88
CA ARG A 28 -26.08 5.18 14.34
C ARG A 28 -25.55 4.22 13.28
N ASP A 29 -26.00 4.37 12.03
CA ASP A 29 -25.55 3.52 10.92
C ASP A 29 -24.03 3.67 10.71
N ALA A 30 -23.53 4.91 10.72
CA ALA A 30 -22.10 5.21 10.60
C ALA A 30 -21.29 4.63 11.77
N LEU A 31 -21.74 4.84 13.02
CA LEU A 31 -21.08 4.31 14.21
C LEU A 31 -21.09 2.77 14.26
N THR A 32 -22.16 2.14 13.76
CA THR A 32 -22.26 0.67 13.69
C THR A 32 -21.25 0.11 12.67
N SER A 33 -21.12 0.76 11.52
CA SER A 33 -20.09 0.40 10.54
C SER A 33 -18.69 0.56 11.13
N GLU A 34 -18.43 1.65 11.85
CA GLU A 34 -17.13 1.90 12.46
C GLU A 34 -16.79 0.89 13.55
N LYS A 35 -17.77 0.55 14.40
CA LYS A 35 -17.64 -0.51 15.41
C LYS A 35 -17.17 -1.83 14.78
N SER A 36 -17.80 -2.27 13.69
CA SER A 36 -17.42 -3.52 13.01
C SER A 36 -16.02 -3.45 12.41
N LYS A 37 -15.60 -2.31 11.84
CA LYS A 37 -14.24 -2.15 11.33
C LYS A 37 -13.21 -2.29 12.45
N ILE A 38 -13.43 -1.63 13.59
CA ILE A 38 -12.53 -1.70 14.75
C ILE A 38 -12.41 -3.15 15.26
N GLU A 39 -13.54 -3.87 15.38
CA GLU A 39 -13.53 -5.30 15.77
C GLU A 39 -12.70 -6.15 14.80
N THR A 40 -12.83 -5.93 13.49
CA THR A 40 -12.04 -6.65 12.48
C THR A 40 -10.55 -6.28 12.53
N GLU A 41 -10.22 -5.02 12.80
CA GLU A 41 -8.84 -4.55 12.87
C GLU A 41 -8.12 -5.09 14.12
N ILE A 42 -8.80 -5.14 15.27
CA ILE A 42 -8.30 -5.79 16.48
C ILE A 42 -7.98 -7.26 16.19
N LYS A 43 -8.93 -7.99 15.59
CA LYS A 43 -8.74 -9.40 15.22
C LYS A 43 -7.54 -9.58 14.29
N ASN A 44 -7.41 -8.74 13.26
CA ASN A 44 -6.31 -8.78 12.31
C ASN A 44 -4.96 -8.52 12.99
N LYS A 45 -4.83 -7.45 13.80
CA LYS A 45 -3.60 -7.14 14.54
C LYS A 45 -3.21 -8.24 15.53
N MET A 46 -4.18 -8.84 16.21
CA MET A 46 -3.93 -9.97 17.10
C MET A 46 -3.43 -11.20 16.34
N GLN A 47 -4.02 -11.51 15.18
CA GLN A 47 -3.61 -12.63 14.33
C GLN A 47 -2.25 -12.38 13.67
N GLN A 48 -1.99 -11.17 13.17
CA GLN A 48 -0.70 -10.79 12.58
C GLN A 48 0.44 -10.89 13.59
N LYS A 49 0.20 -10.51 14.85
CA LYS A 49 1.21 -10.66 15.92
C LYS A 49 1.59 -12.14 16.15
N SER A 50 0.66 -13.07 15.90
CA SER A 50 0.89 -14.52 16.01
C SER A 50 1.43 -15.16 14.73
N GLN A 51 1.04 -14.67 13.54
CA GLN A 51 1.42 -15.23 12.23
C GLN A 51 2.78 -14.73 11.72
N ARG A 52 3.34 -13.63 12.24
CA ARG A 52 4.73 -13.23 11.94
C ARG A 52 5.80 -14.27 12.35
N LYS A 53 5.42 -15.39 12.99
CA LYS A 53 6.30 -16.53 13.24
C LYS A 53 6.16 -17.69 12.24
N ALA A 54 5.18 -17.69 11.33
CA ALA A 54 4.82 -18.89 10.55
C ALA A 54 4.99 -18.78 9.02
N GLU A 55 5.48 -17.65 8.49
CA GLU A 55 5.59 -17.42 7.04
C GLU A 55 7.04 -17.18 6.58
N LEU A 56 8.02 -17.87 7.19
CA LEU A 56 9.43 -17.82 6.76
C LEU A 56 10.10 -19.19 6.58
N ASP A 57 9.34 -20.30 6.58
CA ASP A 57 9.93 -21.64 6.48
C ASP A 57 9.17 -22.50 5.47
N ASN A 58 9.16 -22.11 4.20
CA ASN A 58 8.79 -23.01 3.10
C ASN A 58 9.55 -22.66 1.82
N GLU A 59 10.88 -22.81 1.84
CA GLU A 59 11.64 -23.30 0.68
C GLU A 59 12.99 -23.91 1.12
N LYS A 60 13.00 -25.24 1.21
CA LYS A 60 14.12 -26.21 1.16
C LYS A 60 15.58 -25.66 1.14
N PRO A 61 16.51 -26.18 1.98
CA PRO A 61 17.90 -25.74 2.01
C PRO A 61 18.69 -26.40 0.87
N ALA A 62 19.29 -25.60 0.00
CA ALA A 62 20.33 -26.07 -0.90
C ALA A 62 21.45 -25.01 -1.00
N ALA A 63 22.60 -25.42 -0.49
CA ALA A 63 23.95 -24.90 -0.78
C ALA A 63 24.33 -23.51 -0.23
N VAL A 64 25.05 -23.56 0.90
CA VAL A 64 26.36 -22.93 1.19
C VAL A 64 26.62 -21.53 0.62
N VAL A 65 26.88 -20.54 1.49
CA VAL A 65 28.10 -19.69 1.59
C VAL A 65 27.84 -18.41 2.43
N ALA A 66 28.58 -18.31 3.56
CA ALA A 66 29.10 -17.13 4.28
C ALA A 66 28.19 -16.00 4.86
N PRO A 67 28.65 -15.27 5.91
CA PRO A 67 27.81 -14.49 6.83
C PRO A 67 27.03 -13.31 6.23
N ILE A 68 25.74 -13.29 6.57
CA ILE A 68 24.73 -12.25 6.39
C ILE A 68 25.17 -10.87 6.90
N THR A 69 25.61 -10.01 5.99
CA THR A 69 25.53 -8.56 6.20
C THR A 69 24.05 -8.21 6.09
N THR A 70 23.44 -7.76 7.18
CA THR A 70 22.02 -7.41 7.25
C THR A 70 21.69 -6.21 6.35
N GLY A 71 21.53 -6.47 5.05
CA GLY A 71 20.92 -5.56 4.09
C GLY A 71 19.44 -5.91 3.96
N TYR A 72 18.56 -4.93 4.15
CA TYR A 72 17.13 -5.08 3.88
C TYR A 72 16.96 -5.18 2.35
N THR A 73 16.70 -6.38 1.82
CA THR A 73 16.34 -6.55 0.40
C THR A 73 14.89 -6.08 0.22
N VAL A 74 14.71 -4.85 -0.26
CA VAL A 74 13.40 -4.30 -0.60
C VAL A 74 13.10 -4.64 -2.06
N LYS A 75 12.07 -5.46 -2.31
CA LYS A 75 11.61 -5.79 -3.67
C LYS A 75 10.73 -4.66 -4.21
N ILE A 76 11.32 -3.76 -5.00
CA ILE A 76 10.59 -2.68 -5.68
C ILE A 76 9.94 -3.26 -6.95
N SER A 77 8.61 -3.39 -6.96
CA SER A 77 7.84 -3.70 -8.17
C SER A 77 7.49 -2.40 -8.89
N ASN A 78 8.01 -2.20 -10.09
CA ASN A 78 7.78 -0.99 -10.91
C ASN A 78 6.36 -1.01 -11.51
N TYR A 79 5.39 -0.44 -10.79
CA TYR A 79 4.04 -0.21 -11.33
C TYR A 79 4.03 1.10 -12.11
N GLY A 80 4.45 1.05 -13.38
CA GLY A 80 4.36 2.19 -14.28
C GLY A 80 2.90 2.53 -14.58
N MET A 81 2.38 3.64 -14.04
CA MET A 81 1.17 4.27 -14.56
C MET A 81 1.53 5.09 -15.79
N THR A 82 1.50 4.46 -16.97
CA THR A 82 1.49 5.19 -18.24
C THR A 82 0.16 5.94 -18.36
N ARG A 83 0.19 7.26 -18.18
CA ARG A 83 -0.90 8.13 -18.63
C ARG A 83 -0.86 8.18 -20.16
N PRO A 84 -1.95 7.89 -20.88
CA PRO A 84 -1.94 8.06 -22.33
C PRO A 84 -1.88 9.55 -22.66
N LEU A 85 -0.76 10.01 -23.22
CA LEU A 85 -0.66 11.32 -23.84
C LEU A 85 -1.54 11.33 -25.09
N HIS A 86 -2.33 12.40 -25.24
CA HIS A 86 -3.19 12.69 -26.40
C HIS A 86 -2.47 12.49 -27.76
N PRO A 87 -3.19 12.11 -28.83
CA PRO A 87 -2.60 11.97 -30.16
C PRO A 87 -2.19 13.35 -30.72
N ALA A 88 -0.90 13.49 -31.05
CA ALA A 88 -0.36 14.66 -31.71
C ALA A 88 -0.97 14.80 -33.11
N LEU A 89 -1.70 15.90 -33.33
CA LEU A 89 -2.10 16.37 -34.65
C LEU A 89 -0.99 17.25 -35.25
N SER A 90 -0.78 17.08 -36.56
CA SER A 90 -0.23 18.06 -37.52
C SER A 90 1.30 18.27 -37.49
N VAL A 91 2.08 18.31 -38.59
CA VAL A 91 1.87 18.49 -40.04
C VAL A 91 3.11 17.88 -40.77
N PRO A 92 3.00 17.34 -42.01
CA PRO A 92 4.16 16.93 -42.79
C PRO A 92 4.59 17.97 -43.85
N LEU A 93 5.87 17.84 -44.26
CA LEU A 93 6.53 18.34 -45.48
C LEU A 93 6.97 19.82 -45.55
N THR A 94 8.26 20.04 -45.77
CA THR A 94 8.78 20.65 -47.01
C THR A 94 10.25 20.22 -47.27
N ASN A 95 10.53 19.88 -48.53
CA ASN A 95 11.86 19.63 -49.10
C ASN A 95 12.59 20.96 -49.37
N SER A 96 13.92 21.01 -49.27
CA SER A 96 14.81 21.37 -50.41
C SER A 96 16.30 21.40 -50.04
N SER A 97 17.08 20.86 -50.97
CA SER A 97 18.54 20.76 -51.08
C SER A 97 19.32 22.06 -50.87
N VAL A 98 20.54 21.98 -50.33
CA VAL A 98 21.77 22.61 -50.89
C VAL A 98 23.01 21.79 -50.47
N VAL A 99 23.76 21.35 -51.48
CA VAL A 99 25.14 20.83 -51.44
C VAL A 99 26.11 21.94 -51.04
N THR A 100 27.06 21.69 -50.14
CA THR A 100 28.40 22.29 -50.27
C THR A 100 29.50 21.47 -49.58
N ASN A 101 30.49 21.17 -50.41
CA ASN A 101 31.79 20.55 -50.19
C ASN A 101 32.68 21.41 -49.28
N GLN A 102 33.48 20.82 -48.38
CA GLN A 102 34.76 21.40 -47.96
C GLN A 102 35.82 20.31 -47.70
N GLN A 103 36.74 20.23 -48.66
CA GLN A 103 38.10 19.73 -48.53
C GLN A 103 39.01 20.91 -48.19
N THR A 104 39.80 20.83 -47.12
CA THR A 104 41.18 21.35 -47.09
C THR A 104 41.97 20.56 -46.06
#